data_AF-A0A9Q5Z5D7-F1
#
_entry.id   AF-A0A9Q5Z5D7-F1
#
_cell.length_a   1.000
_cell.length_b   1.000
_cell.length_c   1.000
_cell.angle_alpha   90.00
_cell.angle_beta   90.00
_cell.angle_gamma   90.00
#
_symmetry.space_group_name_H-M   'P 1'
#
loop_
_entity.id
_entity.type
_entity.pdbx_description
1 polymer ?
#
loop_
_entity_poly.entity_id
_entity_poly.type
_entity_poly.pdbx_seq_one_letter_code
_entity_poly.pdbx_strand_id
1 'polypeptide(L)'
;MYNYNQSPFSSQASTPGSLSIQHGHYFNYVVPSGWRVVEDGQFAVVLFSPDNAALTIMVGNSGLPVNYNPWQYVYEKLLAMQPYQLLLGQPRQAQPIAGCSVAYEFDCTYIYNGIPCQGIAKCSVAYSYNLCTMVMTCAASHQSQWANYASWLPQVACQVSATNGAAFGMRGIMAQNIDISVTEGQRQREYREWSGRTWDEVTRQRGESIDRQNFQFRENLGNVTTWTNSYGYPIVELPTDYNYYWINRQGQIYGTNNPGENPNVGSTQDWIKMNRYLP
;
A
#
# COMPACT_ATOMS: atom_id res chain seq x y z
N MET A 1 30.64 36.03 -56.56
CA MET A 1 30.82 36.51 -55.18
C MET A 1 30.16 35.49 -54.26
N TYR A 2 30.95 34.56 -53.72
CA TYR A 2 30.47 33.52 -52.80
C TYR A 2 30.88 33.91 -51.38
N ASN A 3 29.90 34.16 -50.52
CA ASN A 3 30.14 34.46 -49.11
C ASN A 3 30.37 33.15 -48.35
N TYR A 4 31.63 32.90 -47.98
CA TYR A 4 32.03 31.93 -46.98
C TYR A 4 31.81 32.55 -45.59
N ASN A 5 30.80 32.09 -44.86
CA ASN A 5 30.75 32.22 -43.40
C ASN A 5 30.52 30.82 -42.82
N GLN A 6 31.60 30.06 -42.71
CA GLN A 6 31.69 28.94 -41.77
C GLN A 6 32.55 29.40 -40.61
N SER A 7 31.88 29.73 -39.51
CA SER A 7 32.53 29.83 -38.20
C SER A 7 33.20 28.49 -37.89
N PRO A 8 34.46 28.44 -37.44
CA PRO A 8 35.09 27.19 -37.09
C PRO A 8 34.44 26.69 -35.79
N PHE A 9 33.62 25.63 -35.91
CA PHE A 9 33.38 24.75 -34.77
C PHE A 9 34.73 24.18 -34.38
N SER A 10 35.34 24.76 -33.35
CA SER A 10 36.46 24.16 -32.66
C SER A 10 35.99 22.82 -32.11
N SER A 11 36.36 21.74 -32.80
CA SER A 11 36.36 20.41 -32.24
C SER A 11 37.19 20.47 -30.96
N GLN A 12 36.53 20.40 -29.79
CA GLN A 12 37.21 20.12 -28.55
C GLN A 12 37.99 18.83 -28.75
N ALA A 13 39.31 18.95 -28.88
CA ALA A 13 40.21 17.82 -28.85
C ALA A 13 39.95 17.08 -27.53
N SER A 14 39.48 15.85 -27.63
CA SER A 14 39.20 14.98 -26.49
C SER A 14 40.50 14.73 -25.73
N THR A 15 40.68 15.40 -24.60
CA THR A 15 41.80 15.14 -23.69
C THR A 15 41.68 13.70 -23.18
N PRO A 16 42.74 12.87 -23.22
CA PRO A 16 42.75 11.56 -22.57
C PRO A 16 42.39 11.72 -21.09
N GLY A 17 41.39 10.97 -20.60
CA GLY A 17 40.90 11.07 -19.22
C GLY A 17 39.83 12.14 -18.95
N SER A 18 39.32 12.84 -19.97
CA SER A 18 38.18 13.75 -19.81
C SER A 18 36.85 12.99 -19.65
N LEU A 19 35.93 13.53 -18.84
CA LEU A 19 34.53 13.10 -18.75
C LEU A 19 33.68 14.12 -19.51
N SER A 20 32.75 13.64 -20.33
CA SER A 20 31.73 14.48 -20.97
C SER A 20 30.37 14.24 -20.32
N ILE A 21 29.57 15.28 -20.15
CA ILE A 21 28.18 15.13 -19.71
C ILE A 21 27.34 14.90 -20.97
N GLN A 22 26.52 13.85 -20.93
CA GLN A 22 25.50 13.58 -21.93
C GLN A 22 24.11 13.85 -21.40
N HIS A 23 23.27 14.31 -22.32
CA HIS A 23 21.88 14.68 -22.09
C HIS A 23 20.99 13.78 -22.96
N GLY A 24 20.62 12.64 -22.40
CA GLY A 24 19.67 11.72 -23.03
C GLY A 24 18.22 12.19 -22.85
N HIS A 25 17.29 11.43 -23.42
CA HIS A 25 15.86 11.75 -23.34
C HIS A 25 15.26 11.56 -21.93
N TYR A 26 15.84 10.65 -21.15
CA TYR A 26 15.35 10.29 -19.81
C TYR A 26 16.37 10.54 -18.70
N PHE A 27 17.65 10.61 -19.06
CA PHE A 27 18.76 10.64 -18.12
C PHE A 27 19.81 11.66 -18.54
N ASN A 28 20.41 12.33 -17.55
CA ASN A 28 21.73 12.93 -17.68
C ASN A 28 22.76 11.95 -17.12
N TYR A 29 23.88 11.77 -17.80
CA TYR A 29 24.94 10.86 -17.36
C TYR A 29 26.30 11.31 -17.86
N VAL A 30 27.37 10.79 -17.25
CA VAL A 30 28.75 11.08 -17.70
C VAL A 30 29.29 9.96 -18.58
N VAL A 31 30.00 10.33 -19.63
CA VAL A 31 30.66 9.40 -20.56
C VAL A 31 32.17 9.68 -20.53
N PRO A 32 33.00 8.70 -20.13
CA PRO A 32 34.45 8.82 -20.21
C PRO A 32 34.93 8.95 -21.65
N SER A 33 36.03 9.66 -21.84
CA SER A 33 36.63 9.87 -23.16
C SER A 33 36.86 8.55 -23.91
N GLY A 34 36.36 8.50 -25.15
CA GLY A 34 36.43 7.32 -26.02
C GLY A 34 35.42 6.21 -25.72
N TRP A 35 34.67 6.29 -24.62
CA TRP A 35 33.60 5.33 -24.34
C TRP A 35 32.40 5.58 -25.25
N ARG A 36 31.69 4.51 -25.57
CA ARG A 36 30.47 4.58 -26.38
C ARG A 36 29.24 4.29 -25.53
N VAL A 37 28.15 4.96 -25.88
CA VAL A 37 26.80 4.66 -25.37
C VAL A 37 26.23 3.55 -26.24
N VAL A 38 25.88 2.41 -25.64
CA VAL A 38 25.25 1.28 -26.32
C VAL A 38 23.74 1.26 -26.08
N GLU A 39 23.30 1.79 -24.94
CA GLU A 39 21.89 2.00 -24.63
C GLU A 39 21.70 3.36 -23.96
N ASP A 40 20.70 4.10 -24.42
CA ASP A 40 20.13 5.30 -23.80
C ASP A 40 18.60 5.20 -23.94
N GLY A 41 18.03 4.33 -23.12
CA GLY A 41 16.60 3.99 -23.14
C GLY A 41 15.85 4.60 -21.96
N GLN A 42 14.54 4.36 -21.91
CA GLN A 42 13.70 4.78 -20.79
C GLN A 42 14.07 4.12 -19.46
N PHE A 43 14.60 2.89 -19.52
CA PHE A 43 14.86 2.06 -18.35
C PHE A 43 16.34 1.93 -18.03
N ALA A 44 17.23 2.11 -19.01
CA ALA A 44 18.64 1.86 -18.83
C ALA A 44 19.54 2.77 -19.66
N VAL A 45 20.76 2.92 -19.15
CA VAL A 45 21.90 3.53 -19.84
C VAL A 45 23.06 2.54 -19.73
N VAL A 46 23.68 2.19 -20.85
CA VAL A 46 24.80 1.24 -20.90
C VAL A 46 25.95 1.84 -21.67
N LEU A 47 27.13 1.87 -21.05
CA LEU A 47 28.36 2.37 -21.65
C LEU A 47 29.37 1.24 -21.80
N PHE A 48 30.17 1.28 -22.87
CA PHE A 48 31.30 0.37 -23.07
C PHE A 48 32.60 1.13 -23.31
N SER A 49 33.69 0.59 -22.79
CA SER A 49 35.04 1.05 -23.09
C SER A 49 35.37 0.83 -24.57
N PRO A 50 36.31 1.63 -25.13
CA PRO A 50 36.71 1.50 -26.54
C PRO A 50 37.20 0.10 -26.92
N ASP A 51 37.86 -0.58 -25.99
CA ASP A 51 38.45 -1.92 -26.15
C ASP A 51 37.49 -3.06 -25.76
N ASN A 52 36.24 -2.74 -25.40
CA ASN A 52 35.21 -3.68 -24.92
C ASN A 52 35.57 -4.42 -23.62
N ALA A 53 36.61 -4.01 -22.93
CA ALA A 53 37.04 -4.69 -21.72
C ALA A 53 36.30 -4.23 -20.46
N ALA A 54 35.58 -3.10 -20.50
CA ALA A 54 34.82 -2.59 -19.38
C ALA A 54 33.47 -2.01 -19.81
N LEU A 55 32.52 -1.98 -18.87
CA LEU A 55 31.19 -1.46 -19.06
C LEU A 55 30.64 -0.79 -17.80
N THR A 56 29.67 0.09 -18.00
CA THR A 56 28.75 0.51 -16.95
C THR A 56 27.31 0.23 -17.36
N ILE A 57 26.48 -0.10 -16.38
CA ILE A 57 25.04 -0.25 -16.55
C ILE A 57 24.37 0.61 -15.49
N MET A 58 23.36 1.36 -15.89
CA MET A 58 22.34 1.88 -15.00
C MET A 58 21.02 1.32 -15.51
N VAL A 59 20.24 0.67 -14.66
CA VAL A 59 18.90 0.16 -15.00
C VAL A 59 17.95 0.31 -13.83
N GLY A 60 16.75 0.83 -14.07
CA GLY A 60 15.77 1.02 -13.00
C GLY A 60 14.36 0.62 -13.39
N ASN A 61 13.60 0.18 -12.39
CA ASN A 61 12.20 -0.16 -12.50
C ASN A 61 11.41 0.39 -11.32
N SER A 62 10.33 1.08 -11.62
CA SER A 62 9.34 1.54 -10.66
C SER A 62 8.15 0.59 -10.57
N GLY A 63 7.44 0.61 -9.45
CA GLY A 63 6.24 -0.21 -9.23
C GLY A 63 6.53 -1.62 -8.73
N LEU A 64 7.72 -1.85 -8.16
CA LEU A 64 8.06 -3.11 -7.52
C LEU A 64 7.38 -3.19 -6.14
N PRO A 65 7.10 -4.40 -5.61
CA PRO A 65 6.68 -4.56 -4.21
C PRO A 65 7.67 -3.94 -3.24
N VAL A 66 7.20 -3.28 -2.18
CA VAL A 66 8.08 -2.62 -1.17
C VAL A 66 9.08 -3.58 -0.52
N ASN A 67 8.72 -4.86 -0.40
CA ASN A 67 9.56 -5.91 0.15
C ASN A 67 10.37 -6.68 -0.90
N TYR A 68 10.45 -6.20 -2.15
CA TYR A 68 11.29 -6.83 -3.16
C TYR A 68 12.74 -6.89 -2.70
N ASN A 69 13.41 -8.01 -2.92
CA ASN A 69 14.77 -8.21 -2.42
C ASN A 69 15.78 -7.50 -3.34
N PRO A 70 16.61 -6.57 -2.84
CA PRO A 70 17.61 -5.88 -3.65
C PRO A 70 18.64 -6.82 -4.32
N TRP A 71 19.03 -7.90 -3.65
CA TRP A 71 19.95 -8.91 -4.21
C TRP A 71 19.30 -9.61 -5.41
N GLN A 72 18.03 -10.01 -5.26
CA GLN A 72 17.28 -10.67 -6.34
C GLN A 72 17.11 -9.74 -7.54
N TYR A 73 16.77 -8.46 -7.29
CA TYR A 73 16.68 -7.45 -8.34
C TYR A 73 17.99 -7.34 -9.15
N VAL A 74 19.13 -7.20 -8.47
CA VAL A 74 20.45 -7.12 -9.12
C VAL A 74 20.76 -8.39 -9.91
N TYR A 75 20.50 -9.56 -9.33
CA TYR A 75 20.74 -10.84 -9.98
C TYR A 75 19.95 -10.98 -11.29
N GLU A 76 18.67 -10.65 -11.27
CA GLU A 76 17.80 -10.70 -12.46
C GLU A 76 18.25 -9.72 -13.56
N LYS A 77 18.70 -8.52 -13.18
CA LYS A 77 19.21 -7.54 -14.17
C LYS A 77 20.51 -7.97 -14.81
N LEU A 78 21.43 -8.54 -14.03
CA LEU A 78 22.69 -9.05 -14.58
C LEU A 78 22.47 -10.33 -15.40
N LEU A 79 21.52 -11.19 -15.02
CA LEU A 79 21.14 -12.36 -15.81
C LEU A 79 20.59 -12.02 -17.20
N ALA A 80 20.00 -10.84 -17.39
CA ALA A 80 19.52 -10.39 -18.70
C ALA A 80 20.66 -10.24 -19.73
N MET A 81 21.91 -10.09 -19.28
CA MET A 81 23.09 -10.12 -20.16
C MET A 81 23.46 -11.53 -20.62
N GLN A 82 22.74 -12.56 -20.14
CA GLN A 82 23.01 -13.98 -20.37
C GLN A 82 24.46 -14.40 -20.00
N PRO A 83 24.98 -14.02 -18.81
CA PRO A 83 26.30 -14.44 -18.37
C PRO A 83 26.32 -15.92 -17.99
N TYR A 84 27.49 -16.53 -18.08
CA TYR A 84 27.76 -17.83 -17.46
C TYR A 84 28.31 -17.62 -16.04
N GLN A 85 27.96 -18.52 -15.12
CA GLN A 85 28.51 -18.56 -13.75
C GLN A 85 28.42 -17.22 -13.00
N LEU A 86 27.30 -16.50 -13.12
CA LEU A 86 27.06 -15.26 -12.37
C LEU A 86 27.02 -15.56 -10.86
N LEU A 87 27.91 -14.91 -10.12
CA LEU A 87 27.96 -14.91 -8.66
C LEU A 87 27.85 -13.49 -8.14
N LEU A 88 27.08 -13.31 -7.08
CA LEU A 88 26.96 -12.07 -6.34
C LEU A 88 27.44 -12.28 -4.90
N GLY A 89 28.26 -11.35 -4.42
CA GLY A 89 28.73 -11.30 -3.05
C GLY A 89 27.62 -10.97 -2.05
N GLN A 90 28.00 -10.95 -0.77
CA GLN A 90 27.11 -10.52 0.31
C GLN A 90 26.82 -9.02 0.20
N PRO A 91 25.59 -8.57 0.55
CA PRO A 91 25.23 -7.16 0.53
C PRO A 91 26.09 -6.35 1.50
N ARG A 92 26.56 -5.19 1.03
CA ARG A 92 27.17 -4.14 1.86
C ARG A 92 26.35 -2.88 1.77
N GLN A 93 26.08 -2.23 2.90
CA GLN A 93 25.38 -0.95 2.87
C GLN A 93 26.23 0.11 2.15
N ALA A 94 25.58 0.90 1.28
CA ALA A 94 26.24 1.92 0.48
C ALA A 94 25.44 3.22 0.44
N GLN A 95 26.06 4.28 -0.08
CA GLN A 95 25.38 5.54 -0.32
C GLN A 95 24.45 5.43 -1.53
N PRO A 96 23.14 5.75 -1.39
CA PRO A 96 22.20 5.71 -2.49
C PRO A 96 22.49 6.79 -3.52
N ILE A 97 22.07 6.53 -4.77
CA ILE A 97 22.03 7.59 -5.79
C ILE A 97 20.96 8.63 -5.46
N ALA A 98 21.04 9.80 -6.09
CA ALA A 98 20.07 10.87 -5.90
C ALA A 98 18.62 10.37 -6.14
N GLY A 99 17.71 10.72 -5.23
CA GLY A 99 16.31 10.30 -5.28
C GLY A 99 16.01 8.95 -4.63
N CYS A 100 17.02 8.20 -4.17
CA CYS A 100 16.86 6.96 -3.42
C CYS A 100 17.18 7.14 -1.93
N SER A 101 16.58 6.31 -1.07
CA SER A 101 16.70 6.39 0.39
C SER A 101 17.66 5.36 0.99
N VAL A 102 17.82 4.19 0.36
CA VAL A 102 18.74 3.13 0.83
C VAL A 102 19.48 2.52 -0.35
N ALA A 103 20.67 1.98 -0.12
CA ALA A 103 21.39 1.22 -1.14
C ALA A 103 22.27 0.10 -0.58
N TYR A 104 22.47 -0.91 -1.43
CA TYR A 104 23.29 -2.09 -1.16
C TYR A 104 24.22 -2.37 -2.33
N GLU A 105 25.49 -2.62 -2.05
CA GLU A 105 26.53 -3.00 -2.98
C GLU A 105 26.86 -4.48 -2.89
N PHE A 106 27.20 -5.06 -4.03
CA PHE A 106 27.52 -6.47 -4.22
C PHE A 106 28.73 -6.56 -5.15
N ASP A 107 29.74 -7.32 -4.76
CA ASP A 107 30.74 -7.76 -5.73
C ASP A 107 30.06 -8.72 -6.72
N CYS A 108 30.37 -8.60 -8.01
CA CYS A 108 29.89 -9.53 -9.01
C CYS A 108 31.06 -10.17 -9.77
N THR A 109 30.93 -11.46 -10.05
CA THR A 109 31.81 -12.17 -10.97
C THR A 109 30.97 -13.00 -11.92
N TYR A 110 31.41 -13.08 -13.17
CA TYR A 110 30.72 -13.84 -14.21
C TYR A 110 31.65 -14.11 -15.38
N ILE A 111 31.22 -14.97 -16.30
CA ILE A 111 31.90 -15.22 -17.57
C ILE A 111 31.00 -14.72 -18.71
N TYR A 112 31.55 -13.90 -19.59
CA TYR A 112 30.87 -13.44 -20.80
C TYR A 112 31.71 -13.77 -22.03
N ASN A 113 31.14 -14.51 -22.98
CA ASN A 113 31.85 -15.01 -24.16
C ASN A 113 33.20 -15.70 -23.84
N GLY A 114 33.25 -16.47 -22.75
CA GLY A 114 34.46 -17.18 -22.31
C GLY A 114 35.48 -16.31 -21.57
N ILE A 115 35.21 -15.02 -21.38
CA ILE A 115 36.11 -14.09 -20.67
C ILE A 115 35.62 -13.89 -19.22
N PRO A 116 36.48 -14.14 -18.21
CA PRO A 116 36.15 -13.83 -16.82
C PRO A 116 36.02 -12.32 -16.60
N CYS A 117 34.93 -11.93 -15.97
CA CYS A 117 34.60 -10.57 -15.61
C CYS A 117 34.43 -10.44 -14.09
N GLN A 118 34.76 -9.25 -13.59
CA GLN A 118 34.56 -8.84 -12.21
C GLN A 118 34.03 -7.41 -12.18
N GLY A 119 33.21 -7.11 -11.17
CA GLY A 119 32.69 -5.76 -10.99
C GLY A 119 32.03 -5.54 -9.63
N ILE A 120 31.39 -4.38 -9.52
CA ILE A 120 30.54 -4.00 -8.40
C ILE A 120 29.18 -3.61 -8.96
N ALA A 121 28.13 -4.18 -8.40
CA ALA A 121 26.75 -3.77 -8.62
C ALA A 121 26.20 -3.10 -7.35
N LYS A 122 25.44 -2.02 -7.52
CA LYS A 122 24.76 -1.30 -6.43
C LYS A 122 23.27 -1.20 -6.75
N CYS A 123 22.42 -1.64 -5.83
CA CYS A 123 20.99 -1.40 -5.88
C CYS A 123 20.63 -0.24 -4.98
N SER A 124 20.07 0.84 -5.53
CA SER A 124 19.49 1.95 -4.79
C SER A 124 17.97 1.87 -4.83
N VAL A 125 17.31 2.10 -3.70
CA VAL A 125 15.86 1.93 -3.55
C VAL A 125 15.23 3.24 -3.11
N ALA A 126 14.17 3.66 -3.81
CA ALA A 126 13.28 4.73 -3.42
C ALA A 126 11.92 4.13 -3.05
N TYR A 127 11.52 4.27 -1.78
CA TYR A 127 10.23 3.77 -1.30
C TYR A 127 9.10 4.76 -1.59
N SER A 128 7.92 4.22 -1.88
CA SER A 128 6.65 4.94 -1.99
C SER A 128 5.55 4.13 -1.28
N TYR A 129 4.31 4.64 -1.21
CA TYR A 129 3.23 3.92 -0.55
C TYR A 129 2.92 2.60 -1.29
N ASN A 130 3.15 1.47 -0.63
CA ASN A 130 3.00 0.09 -1.14
C ASN A 130 3.85 -0.32 -2.35
N LEU A 131 4.62 0.58 -2.97
CA LEU A 131 5.53 0.27 -4.07
C LEU A 131 6.93 0.84 -3.83
N CYS A 132 7.93 0.34 -4.52
CA CYS A 132 9.26 0.94 -4.58
C CYS A 132 9.77 1.06 -6.02
N THR A 133 10.76 1.94 -6.19
CA THR A 133 11.61 2.00 -7.36
C THR A 133 12.98 1.47 -6.98
N MET A 134 13.50 0.53 -7.74
CA MET A 134 14.87 0.03 -7.59
C MET A 134 15.69 0.41 -8.81
N VAL A 135 16.90 0.90 -8.58
CA VAL A 135 17.86 1.28 -9.61
C VAL A 135 19.16 0.54 -9.34
N MET A 136 19.57 -0.31 -10.28
CA MET A 136 20.87 -0.94 -10.27
C MET A 136 21.85 -0.06 -11.05
N THR A 137 22.98 0.28 -10.44
CA THR A 137 24.19 0.67 -11.17
C THR A 137 25.19 -0.48 -11.12
N CYS A 138 25.92 -0.72 -12.20
CA CYS A 138 26.97 -1.72 -12.25
C CYS A 138 28.18 -1.17 -13.00
N ALA A 139 29.36 -1.45 -12.48
CA ALA A 139 30.64 -1.22 -13.12
C ALA A 139 31.37 -2.56 -13.15
N ALA A 140 31.70 -3.04 -14.35
CA ALA A 140 32.37 -4.32 -14.52
C ALA A 140 33.43 -4.24 -15.62
N SER A 141 34.45 -5.09 -15.53
CA SER A 141 35.43 -5.26 -16.58
C SER A 141 35.89 -6.70 -16.68
N HIS A 142 36.69 -7.02 -17.69
CA HIS A 142 37.53 -8.21 -17.68
C HIS A 142 38.33 -8.24 -16.37
N GLN A 143 38.41 -9.41 -15.76
CA GLN A 143 39.03 -9.58 -14.44
C GLN A 143 40.51 -9.13 -14.45
N SER A 144 41.22 -9.39 -15.55
CA SER A 144 42.63 -8.98 -15.72
C SER A 144 42.84 -7.46 -15.74
N GLN A 145 41.78 -6.68 -16.00
CA GLN A 145 41.84 -5.22 -16.07
C GLN A 145 41.15 -4.53 -14.89
N TRP A 146 40.49 -5.27 -14.00
CA TRP A 146 39.67 -4.69 -12.95
C TRP A 146 40.44 -3.71 -12.06
N ALA A 147 41.71 -3.99 -11.76
CA ALA A 147 42.58 -3.10 -10.99
C ALA A 147 42.71 -1.68 -11.59
N ASN A 148 42.57 -1.52 -12.91
CA ASN A 148 42.65 -0.24 -13.61
C ASN A 148 41.33 0.56 -13.54
N TYR A 149 40.21 -0.12 -13.27
CA TYR A 149 38.87 0.45 -13.28
C TYR A 149 38.28 0.65 -11.88
N ALA A 150 38.66 -0.20 -10.92
CA ALA A 150 38.00 -0.34 -9.63
C ALA A 150 37.86 0.96 -8.83
N SER A 151 38.83 1.88 -8.95
CA SER A 151 38.86 3.13 -8.19
C SER A 151 37.89 4.21 -8.70
N TRP A 152 37.50 4.17 -9.97
CA TRP A 152 36.77 5.26 -10.62
C TRP A 152 35.52 4.81 -11.38
N LEU A 153 35.52 3.61 -11.96
CA LEU A 153 34.41 3.15 -12.79
C LEU A 153 33.08 3.03 -12.03
N PRO A 154 33.05 2.56 -10.76
CA PRO A 154 31.82 2.58 -9.97
C PRO A 154 31.27 4.00 -9.76
N GLN A 155 32.14 5.01 -9.66
CA GLN A 155 31.72 6.40 -9.52
C GLN A 155 31.05 6.88 -10.81
N VAL A 156 31.62 6.58 -11.98
CA VAL A 156 31.02 6.86 -13.28
C VAL A 156 29.64 6.20 -13.42
N ALA A 157 29.51 4.93 -13.05
CA ALA A 157 28.23 4.22 -13.08
C ALA A 157 27.16 4.87 -12.18
N CYS A 158 27.56 5.58 -11.13
CA CYS A 158 26.66 6.29 -10.22
C CYS A 158 26.31 7.72 -10.67
N GLN A 159 27.04 8.29 -11.63
CA GLN A 159 26.79 9.63 -12.15
C GLN A 159 25.71 9.61 -13.23
N VAL A 160 24.52 9.14 -12.84
CA VAL A 160 23.31 9.10 -13.67
C VAL A 160 22.16 9.71 -12.90
N SER A 161 21.45 10.65 -13.53
CA SER A 161 20.32 11.35 -12.93
C SER A 161 19.12 11.29 -13.85
N ALA A 162 17.97 10.86 -13.32
CA ALA A 162 16.71 10.90 -14.05
C ALA A 162 16.26 12.35 -14.24
N THR A 163 16.06 12.75 -15.49
CA THR A 163 15.60 14.09 -15.87
C THR A 163 14.16 14.13 -16.34
N ASN A 164 13.56 12.95 -16.57
CA ASN A 164 12.23 12.80 -17.11
C ASN A 164 11.36 11.95 -16.16
N GLY A 165 10.14 12.41 -15.86
CA GLY A 165 9.19 11.67 -15.02
C GLY A 165 8.69 10.34 -15.60
N ALA A 166 9.08 9.99 -16.83
CA ALA A 166 8.86 8.66 -17.42
C ALA A 166 10.05 7.70 -17.23
N ALA A 167 11.20 8.18 -16.74
CA ALA A 167 12.34 7.32 -16.41
C ALA A 167 11.90 6.17 -15.50
N PHE A 168 12.50 5.00 -15.70
CA PHE A 168 12.21 3.78 -14.91
C PHE A 168 10.76 3.28 -15.01
N GLY A 169 9.97 3.82 -15.94
CA GLY A 169 8.54 3.50 -16.08
C GLY A 169 7.63 4.27 -15.12
N MET A 170 8.15 5.28 -14.40
CA MET A 170 7.39 6.03 -13.37
C MET A 170 6.06 6.59 -13.87
N ARG A 171 5.99 7.10 -15.10
CA ARG A 171 4.75 7.65 -15.67
C ARG A 171 3.63 6.60 -15.80
N GLY A 172 3.97 5.36 -16.15
CA GLY A 172 3.01 4.26 -16.22
C GLY A 172 2.45 3.91 -14.84
N ILE A 173 3.31 3.90 -13.81
CA ILE A 173 2.91 3.68 -12.43
C ILE A 173 2.08 4.85 -11.89
N MET A 174 2.41 6.10 -12.21
CA MET A 174 1.59 7.26 -11.81
C MET A 174 0.18 7.18 -12.42
N ALA A 175 0.05 6.81 -13.69
CA ALA A 175 -1.25 6.62 -14.32
C ALA A 175 -2.07 5.51 -13.64
N GLN A 176 -1.44 4.37 -13.32
CA GLN A 176 -2.07 3.28 -12.57
C GLN A 176 -2.42 3.70 -11.14
N ASN A 177 -1.54 4.43 -10.44
CA ASN A 177 -1.80 4.90 -9.08
C ASN A 177 -2.94 5.91 -9.03
N ILE A 178 -3.11 6.76 -10.06
CA ILE A 178 -4.27 7.64 -10.17
C ILE A 178 -5.54 6.80 -10.32
N ASP A 179 -5.53 5.80 -11.20
CA ASP A 179 -6.68 4.91 -11.43
C ASP A 179 -7.04 4.08 -10.19
N ILE A 180 -6.04 3.50 -9.53
CA ILE A 180 -6.17 2.80 -8.24
C ILE A 180 -6.66 3.77 -7.17
N SER A 181 -6.15 5.00 -7.08
CA SER A 181 -6.57 5.97 -6.06
C SER A 181 -7.99 6.48 -6.29
N VAL A 182 -8.43 6.62 -7.55
CA VAL A 182 -9.81 6.95 -7.89
C VAL A 182 -10.73 5.78 -7.53
N THR A 183 -10.34 4.55 -7.88
CA THR A 183 -11.10 3.33 -7.58
C THR A 183 -11.16 3.04 -6.08
N GLU A 184 -10.05 3.21 -5.37
CA GLU A 184 -9.94 3.04 -3.92
C GLU A 184 -10.64 4.17 -3.19
N GLY A 185 -10.57 5.41 -3.68
CA GLY A 185 -11.36 6.53 -3.16
C GLY A 185 -12.87 6.36 -3.37
N GLN A 186 -13.29 5.63 -4.40
CA GLN A 186 -14.69 5.21 -4.59
C GLN A 186 -15.05 4.07 -3.64
N ARG A 187 -14.23 3.01 -3.54
CA ARG A 187 -14.42 1.90 -2.59
C ARG A 187 -14.42 2.35 -1.13
N GLN A 188 -13.61 3.33 -0.75
CA GLN A 188 -13.60 3.86 0.62
C GLN A 188 -14.84 4.72 0.90
N ARG A 189 -15.40 5.40 -0.11
CA ARG A 189 -16.70 6.07 0.03
C ARG A 189 -17.82 5.05 0.20
N GLU A 190 -17.85 4.02 -0.65
CA GLU A 190 -18.79 2.91 -0.54
C GLU A 190 -18.65 2.16 0.80
N TYR A 191 -17.42 1.94 1.27
CA TYR A 191 -17.16 1.29 2.56
C TYR A 191 -17.57 2.17 3.74
N ARG A 192 -17.41 3.50 3.67
CA ARG A 192 -17.91 4.42 4.70
C ARG A 192 -19.44 4.45 4.74
N GLU A 193 -20.08 4.47 3.58
CA GLU A 193 -21.54 4.42 3.46
C GLU A 193 -22.11 3.07 3.92
N TRP A 194 -21.47 1.96 3.54
CA TRP A 194 -21.82 0.62 4.00
C TRP A 194 -21.60 0.47 5.50
N SER A 195 -20.44 0.88 6.00
CA SER A 195 -20.10 0.87 7.43
C SER A 195 -21.11 1.68 8.24
N GLY A 196 -21.48 2.89 7.81
CA GLY A 196 -22.52 3.69 8.46
C GLY A 196 -23.85 2.95 8.56
N ARG A 197 -24.35 2.40 7.45
CA ARG A 197 -25.62 1.64 7.42
C ARG A 197 -25.57 0.37 8.28
N THR A 198 -24.44 -0.34 8.29
CA THR A 198 -24.25 -1.56 9.08
C THR A 198 -24.13 -1.25 10.58
N TRP A 199 -23.47 -0.16 10.97
CA TRP A 199 -23.39 0.27 12.36
C TRP A 199 -24.73 0.73 12.91
N ASP A 200 -25.55 1.43 12.12
CA ASP A 200 -26.90 1.83 12.50
C ASP A 200 -27.80 0.60 12.73
N GLU A 201 -27.70 -0.41 11.86
CA GLU A 201 -28.46 -1.65 11.95
C GLU A 201 -28.05 -2.52 13.16
N VAL A 202 -26.73 -2.68 13.43
CA VAL A 202 -26.24 -3.41 14.60
C VAL A 202 -26.60 -2.69 15.90
N THR A 203 -26.57 -1.35 15.91
CA THR A 203 -26.98 -0.55 17.06
C THR A 203 -28.47 -0.71 17.35
N ARG A 204 -29.32 -0.69 16.31
CA ARG A 204 -30.76 -0.97 16.40
C ARG A 204 -31.03 -2.37 16.96
N GLN A 205 -30.37 -3.40 16.42
CA GLN A 205 -30.52 -4.78 16.88
C GLN A 205 -30.04 -4.99 18.32
N ARG A 206 -28.96 -4.29 18.75
CA ARG A 206 -28.50 -4.32 20.15
C ARG A 206 -29.47 -3.60 21.09
N GLY A 207 -30.06 -2.48 20.68
CA GLY A 207 -31.12 -1.80 21.44
C GLY A 207 -32.33 -2.72 21.67
N GLU A 208 -32.85 -3.33 20.59
CA GLU A 208 -33.99 -4.26 20.66
C GLU A 208 -33.71 -5.54 21.48
N SER A 209 -32.44 -5.94 21.58
CA SER A 209 -32.02 -7.08 22.40
C SER A 209 -31.84 -6.72 23.87
N ILE A 210 -31.30 -5.53 24.16
CA ILE A 210 -31.13 -5.02 25.53
C ILE A 210 -32.49 -4.69 26.15
N ASP A 211 -33.43 -4.14 25.38
CA ASP A 211 -34.79 -3.86 25.86
C ASP A 211 -35.56 -5.15 26.17
N ARG A 212 -35.45 -6.18 25.31
CA ARG A 212 -36.02 -7.51 25.58
C ARG A 212 -35.39 -8.18 26.80
N GLN A 213 -34.08 -8.11 26.96
CA GLN A 213 -33.38 -8.65 28.13
C GLN A 213 -33.73 -7.89 29.42
N ASN A 214 -33.80 -6.56 29.38
CA ASN A 214 -34.19 -5.75 30.54
C ASN A 214 -35.67 -5.93 30.93
N PHE A 215 -36.55 -6.24 29.99
CA PHE A 215 -37.94 -6.64 30.27
C PHE A 215 -37.98 -7.99 31.00
N GLN A 216 -37.29 -9.01 30.45
CA GLN A 216 -37.23 -10.34 31.06
C GLN A 216 -36.49 -10.37 32.41
N PHE A 217 -35.47 -9.53 32.59
CA PHE A 217 -34.69 -9.45 33.83
C PHE A 217 -35.46 -8.73 34.94
N ARG A 218 -36.27 -7.71 34.62
CA ARG A 218 -37.16 -7.03 35.58
C ARG A 218 -38.27 -7.93 36.09
N GLU A 219 -38.95 -8.69 35.22
CA GLU A 219 -39.99 -9.61 35.66
C GLU A 219 -39.43 -10.76 36.52
N ASN A 220 -38.27 -11.32 36.14
CA ASN A 220 -37.68 -12.47 36.84
C ASN A 220 -37.06 -12.15 38.21
N LEU A 221 -36.50 -10.95 38.41
CA LEU A 221 -35.94 -10.55 39.72
C LEU A 221 -36.95 -9.84 40.62
N GLY A 222 -37.98 -9.20 40.05
CA GLY A 222 -38.99 -8.47 40.82
C GLY A 222 -40.15 -9.33 41.33
N ASN A 223 -40.28 -10.59 40.88
CA ASN A 223 -41.45 -11.44 41.10
C ASN A 223 -42.77 -10.74 40.71
N VAL A 224 -42.70 -9.99 39.59
CA VAL A 224 -43.80 -9.21 39.02
C VAL A 224 -44.04 -9.63 37.57
N THR A 225 -45.28 -9.48 37.12
CA THR A 225 -45.71 -9.63 35.72
C THR A 225 -46.26 -8.32 35.21
N THR A 226 -46.03 -8.01 33.95
CA THR A 226 -46.47 -6.76 33.32
C THR A 226 -47.87 -6.92 32.71
N TRP A 227 -48.75 -5.97 33.01
CA TRP A 227 -50.14 -5.96 32.56
C TRP A 227 -50.48 -4.66 31.83
N THR A 228 -51.31 -4.74 30.79
CA THR A 228 -51.80 -3.57 30.06
C THR A 228 -52.97 -2.94 30.81
N ASN A 229 -52.93 -1.61 30.98
CA ASN A 229 -54.06 -0.86 31.52
C ASN A 229 -55.07 -0.53 30.42
N SER A 230 -56.28 -1.06 30.54
CA SER A 230 -57.36 -0.90 29.55
C SER A 230 -57.93 0.54 29.46
N TYR A 231 -57.51 1.46 30.34
CA TYR A 231 -57.91 2.87 30.33
C TYR A 231 -56.87 3.82 29.71
N GLY A 232 -55.84 3.30 29.02
CA GLY A 232 -54.91 4.11 28.21
C GLY A 232 -53.71 4.70 28.96
N TYR A 233 -53.45 4.27 30.18
CA TYR A 233 -52.27 4.62 30.99
C TYR A 233 -51.09 3.65 30.74
N PRO A 234 -49.87 3.95 31.24
CA PRO A 234 -48.69 3.09 31.05
C PRO A 234 -48.92 1.64 31.53
N ILE A 235 -48.16 0.69 30.98
CA ILE A 235 -48.09 -0.70 31.47
C ILE A 235 -47.79 -0.73 32.98
N VAL A 236 -48.42 -1.67 33.69
CA VAL A 236 -48.32 -1.78 35.15
C VAL A 236 -47.66 -3.11 35.51
N GLU A 237 -46.61 -3.06 36.33
CA GLU A 237 -45.96 -4.23 36.90
C GLU A 237 -46.71 -4.64 38.19
N LEU A 238 -47.23 -5.87 38.24
CA LEU A 238 -48.00 -6.40 39.37
C LEU A 238 -47.39 -7.69 39.90
N PRO A 239 -47.46 -7.99 41.22
CA PRO A 239 -46.94 -9.23 41.79
C PRO A 239 -47.42 -10.49 41.06
N THR A 240 -46.71 -11.60 41.18
CA THR A 240 -47.15 -12.89 40.61
C THR A 240 -48.16 -13.66 41.48
N ASP A 241 -48.63 -13.06 42.57
CA ASP A 241 -49.47 -13.73 43.58
C ASP A 241 -50.87 -14.12 43.04
N TYR A 242 -51.32 -13.44 41.97
CA TYR A 242 -52.61 -13.65 41.35
C TYR A 242 -52.51 -13.83 39.83
N ASN A 243 -53.31 -14.77 39.29
CA ASN A 243 -53.34 -15.09 37.86
C ASN A 243 -54.19 -14.12 37.02
N TYR A 244 -55.09 -13.35 37.66
CA TYR A 244 -55.98 -12.41 36.99
C TYR A 244 -56.03 -11.10 37.74
N TYR A 245 -55.89 -9.99 37.00
CA TYR A 245 -56.02 -8.65 37.54
C TYR A 245 -57.12 -7.85 36.84
N TRP A 246 -57.80 -7.02 37.62
CA TRP A 246 -58.82 -6.09 37.19
C TRP A 246 -58.45 -4.68 37.64
N ILE A 247 -58.81 -3.67 36.86
CA ILE A 247 -58.59 -2.26 37.19
C ILE A 247 -59.87 -1.46 37.01
N ASN A 248 -60.12 -0.49 37.90
CA ASN A 248 -61.23 0.45 37.75
C ASN A 248 -60.75 1.83 37.26
N ARG A 249 -61.70 2.71 36.89
CA ARG A 249 -61.38 4.08 36.42
C ARG A 249 -60.63 4.95 37.44
N GLN A 250 -60.70 4.59 38.73
CA GLN A 250 -60.00 5.30 39.81
C GLN A 250 -58.57 4.78 40.00
N GLY A 251 -58.13 3.78 39.23
CA GLY A 251 -56.80 3.20 39.29
C GLY A 251 -56.61 2.14 40.37
N GLN A 252 -57.69 1.67 41.02
CA GLN A 252 -57.61 0.58 41.98
C GLN A 252 -57.46 -0.74 41.25
N ILE A 253 -56.65 -1.65 41.80
CA ILE A 253 -56.31 -2.95 41.20
C ILE A 253 -56.79 -4.07 42.11
N TYR A 254 -57.46 -5.05 41.52
CA TYR A 254 -58.00 -6.22 42.20
C TYR A 254 -57.40 -7.49 41.58
N GLY A 255 -56.76 -8.33 42.40
CA GLY A 255 -56.13 -9.59 41.99
C GLY A 255 -56.93 -10.80 42.46
N THR A 256 -57.08 -11.80 41.60
CA THR A 256 -57.71 -13.08 41.93
C THR A 256 -57.04 -14.24 41.18
N ASN A 257 -57.08 -15.43 41.79
CA ASN A 257 -56.69 -16.69 41.16
C ASN A 257 -57.88 -17.46 40.57
N ASN A 258 -59.11 -17.03 40.85
CA ASN A 258 -60.32 -17.69 40.38
C ASN A 258 -60.74 -17.15 39.00
N PRO A 259 -60.76 -17.98 37.95
CA PRO A 259 -61.11 -17.53 36.59
C PRO A 259 -62.58 -17.10 36.45
N GLY A 260 -63.47 -17.50 37.36
CA GLY A 260 -64.89 -17.15 37.34
C GLY A 260 -65.26 -15.92 38.18
N GLU A 261 -64.30 -15.32 38.88
CA GLU A 261 -64.55 -14.18 39.76
C GLU A 261 -64.60 -12.87 38.96
N ASN A 262 -65.72 -12.15 39.08
CA ASN A 262 -65.95 -10.88 38.40
C ASN A 262 -66.28 -9.80 39.45
N PRO A 263 -65.37 -8.85 39.72
CA PRO A 263 -65.56 -7.83 40.75
C PRO A 263 -66.69 -6.83 40.43
N ASN A 264 -67.27 -6.86 39.23
CA ASN A 264 -68.48 -6.09 38.91
C ASN A 264 -69.76 -6.70 39.53
N VAL A 265 -69.71 -7.95 40.00
CA VAL A 265 -70.86 -8.58 40.66
C VAL A 265 -70.88 -8.17 42.14
N GLY A 266 -71.74 -7.21 42.48
CA GLY A 266 -71.88 -6.68 43.85
C GLY A 266 -71.08 -5.41 44.16
N SER A 267 -70.41 -4.82 43.16
CA SER A 267 -69.71 -3.53 43.25
C SER A 267 -70.43 -2.47 42.41
N THR A 268 -70.36 -1.20 42.83
CA THR A 268 -70.84 -0.05 42.05
C THR A 268 -69.75 0.56 41.16
N GLN A 269 -68.55 -0.03 41.15
CA GLN A 269 -67.40 0.43 40.38
C GLN A 269 -67.29 -0.30 39.03
N ASP A 270 -66.73 0.37 38.02
CA ASP A 270 -66.53 -0.13 36.65
C ASP A 270 -65.15 -0.79 36.52
N TRP A 271 -65.09 -2.11 36.71
CA TRP A 271 -63.87 -2.91 36.64
C TRP A 271 -63.68 -3.55 35.26
N ILE A 272 -62.50 -3.36 34.67
CA ILE A 272 -62.11 -3.98 33.41
C ILE A 272 -60.94 -4.92 33.67
N LYS A 273 -61.03 -6.12 33.08
CA LYS A 273 -59.97 -7.12 33.16
C LYS A 273 -58.73 -6.62 32.43
N MET A 274 -57.58 -6.72 33.07
CA MET A 274 -56.29 -6.39 32.47
C MET A 274 -55.81 -7.56 31.62
N ASN A 275 -55.14 -7.27 30.50
CA ASN A 275 -54.47 -8.29 29.69
C ASN A 275 -52.99 -8.34 30.08
N ARG A 276 -52.40 -9.53 30.07
CA ARG A 276 -50.96 -9.68 30.26
C ARG A 276 -50.25 -9.07 29.05
N TYR A 277 -49.26 -8.23 29.30
CA TYR A 277 -48.45 -7.65 28.25
C TYR A 277 -47.44 -8.68 27.74
N LEU A 278 -47.40 -8.87 26.42
CA LEU A 278 -46.39 -9.67 25.73
C LEU A 278 -45.69 -8.74 24.74
N PRO A 279 -44.35 -8.61 24.78
CA PRO A 279 -43.60 -7.74 23.87
C PRO A 279 -43.59 -8.25 22.42
#